data_AF-R9L2N2-F1
#
_entry.id   AF-R9L2N2-F1
#
_cell.length_a   1.000
_cell.length_b   1.000
_cell.length_c   1.000
_cell.angle_alpha   90.00
_cell.angle_beta   90.00
_cell.angle_gamma   90.00
#
_symmetry.space_group_name_H-M   'P 1'
#
loop_
_entity.id
_entity.type
_entity.pdbx_description
1 polymer ?
#
loop_
_entity_poly.entity_id
_entity_poly.type
_entity_poly.pdbx_seq_one_letter_code
_entity_poly.pdbx_strand_id
1 'polypeptide(L)'
;MTAKALRVFLASLLTLALIPTAALADDGDSNEARASYEPEGYHDEGAGEPVTDGDSWRITDGVPNNVWLEENEDAGIATFGAFSDVGDSYRATWSAANGVGTYIDRKKPTDKGTVITVPNVLEVGVDISYFNNEKGGKHTAIDWNKMKADGITFAIIRIGDGGTNGKGFDDPWFVQNIQGAQAAGIKVGAYLFSRATHLGKGDFSVDNEINQTLDQLKAAGIQPGDLQLPVYLDLECQAQRDLTKKKGGAELLGQIAVAWCSAIQAAGYNVGIYANTDWFNNVLTDEVFSKESMAANKWSRWVARYSWGGTSSKIENTDIWQFTSIGLVNGTPRKYCDVNFSYVNFGEAPKMYTVKYKLNGGKMVAANPVSYNNVLSLPTPTRAGYKFDGWYTDKNFKNKVKKLTKKNATLYAKWSQPYTIKYVTNKGKNHKSNPKKYGGTITLKNPTRSGYTFKGWYADRKFKKKVTKVKNKNV
;
A
#
# COMPACT_ATOMS: atom_id res chain seq x y z
N MET A 1 10.56 13.99 -43.28
CA MET A 1 10.75 12.61 -43.79
C MET A 1 9.53 12.23 -44.62
N THR A 2 9.72 11.68 -45.82
CA THR A 2 8.61 11.22 -46.69
C THR A 2 7.99 9.93 -46.14
N ALA A 3 6.66 9.86 -46.10
CA ALA A 3 5.95 8.68 -45.63
C ALA A 3 6.13 7.50 -46.62
N LYS A 4 6.77 6.41 -46.17
CA LYS A 4 6.88 5.19 -46.97
C LYS A 4 5.49 4.57 -47.17
N ALA A 5 5.05 4.50 -48.43
CA ALA A 5 3.72 4.01 -48.80
C ALA A 5 3.84 2.85 -49.81
N LEU A 6 3.40 1.66 -49.40
CA LEU A 6 3.29 0.52 -50.30
C LEU A 6 2.17 0.78 -51.32
N ARG A 7 2.52 0.84 -52.61
CA ARG A 7 1.56 0.84 -53.72
C ARG A 7 1.32 -0.59 -54.17
N VAL A 8 0.06 -1.03 -54.17
CA VAL A 8 -0.33 -2.37 -54.63
C VAL A 8 -1.21 -2.24 -55.87
N PHE A 9 -0.82 -2.86 -56.98
CA PHE A 9 -1.45 -2.73 -58.30
C PHE A 9 -2.32 -3.95 -58.65
N LEU A 10 -3.39 -3.73 -59.41
CA LEU A 10 -4.34 -4.74 -59.88
C LEU A 10 -4.08 -5.18 -61.33
N ALA A 11 -3.92 -6.49 -61.56
CA ALA A 11 -4.06 -7.09 -62.89
C ALA A 11 -5.50 -7.57 -63.13
N SER A 12 -6.06 -7.36 -64.33
CA SER A 12 -7.45 -7.73 -64.65
C SER A 12 -7.65 -7.99 -66.16
N LEU A 13 -8.18 -9.17 -66.53
CA LEU A 13 -8.70 -9.48 -67.88
C LEU A 13 -10.23 -9.49 -67.89
N LEU A 14 -10.82 -9.15 -69.05
CA LEU A 14 -12.26 -8.95 -69.27
C LEU A 14 -12.96 -10.29 -69.58
N THR A 15 -14.16 -10.50 -69.01
CA THR A 15 -15.14 -11.52 -69.41
C THR A 15 -16.57 -11.01 -69.14
N LEU A 16 -17.48 -11.14 -70.10
CA LEU A 16 -18.91 -10.80 -69.93
C LEU A 16 -19.64 -11.85 -69.06
N ALA A 17 -20.57 -11.39 -68.21
CA ALA A 17 -21.97 -11.87 -68.17
C ALA A 17 -22.76 -11.27 -66.97
N LEU A 18 -23.81 -10.49 -67.30
CA LEU A 18 -25.11 -10.36 -66.62
C LEU A 18 -25.25 -10.00 -65.10
N ILE A 19 -26.48 -9.61 -64.76
CA ILE A 19 -27.03 -8.93 -63.56
C ILE A 19 -28.47 -9.54 -63.40
N PRO A 20 -29.17 -9.65 -62.22
CA PRO A 20 -29.41 -8.55 -61.28
C PRO A 20 -29.76 -8.79 -59.77
N THR A 21 -29.72 -7.69 -58.99
CA THR A 21 -30.53 -7.36 -57.76
C THR A 21 -30.42 -8.25 -56.49
N ALA A 22 -30.78 -7.81 -55.27
CA ALA A 22 -31.45 -6.58 -54.76
C ALA A 22 -30.77 -5.97 -53.49
N ALA A 23 -31.44 -5.04 -52.78
CA ALA A 23 -30.95 -4.25 -51.61
C ALA A 23 -31.28 -4.87 -50.21
N LEU A 24 -30.92 -4.28 -49.06
CA LEU A 24 -31.68 -3.23 -48.32
C LEU A 24 -30.85 -2.42 -47.26
N ALA A 25 -31.52 -1.53 -46.50
CA ALA A 25 -31.08 -0.44 -45.57
C ALA A 25 -30.49 -0.93 -44.19
N ASP A 26 -29.79 -0.18 -43.30
CA ASP A 26 -29.97 1.12 -42.55
C ASP A 26 -31.17 1.13 -41.56
N ASP A 27 -31.18 1.70 -40.33
CA ASP A 27 -30.17 2.28 -39.38
C ASP A 27 -30.60 1.92 -37.90
N GLY A 28 -30.40 2.57 -36.71
CA GLY A 28 -29.77 3.81 -36.18
C GLY A 28 -30.76 4.71 -35.38
N ASP A 29 -30.54 5.32 -34.17
CA ASP A 29 -29.54 5.21 -33.06
C ASP A 29 -30.01 6.04 -31.79
N SER A 30 -29.37 5.89 -30.60
CA SER A 30 -29.46 6.72 -29.34
C SER A 30 -30.75 6.64 -28.45
N ASN A 31 -30.89 7.16 -27.19
CA ASN A 31 -30.00 7.92 -26.25
C ASN A 31 -30.38 7.80 -24.71
N GLU A 32 -29.77 8.64 -23.83
CA GLU A 32 -29.73 8.59 -22.33
C GLU A 32 -30.94 9.14 -21.51
N ALA A 33 -30.95 8.85 -20.18
CA ALA A 33 -31.51 9.69 -19.09
C ALA A 33 -30.89 9.37 -17.70
N ARG A 34 -30.95 10.30 -16.71
CA ARG A 34 -30.36 10.19 -15.35
C ARG A 34 -31.12 11.05 -14.32
N ALA A 35 -31.13 10.68 -13.03
CA ALA A 35 -31.81 11.42 -11.94
C ALA A 35 -31.03 11.37 -10.59
N SER A 36 -31.47 12.16 -9.59
CA SER A 36 -30.76 12.47 -8.33
C SER A 36 -31.72 12.72 -7.15
N TYR A 37 -31.25 12.58 -5.90
CA TYR A 37 -31.96 13.01 -4.68
C TYR A 37 -30.99 13.28 -3.50
N GLU A 38 -31.40 14.06 -2.50
CA GLU A 38 -30.62 14.42 -1.29
C GLU A 38 -31.39 14.11 0.02
N PRO A 39 -30.73 13.96 1.19
CA PRO A 39 -31.38 13.63 2.46
C PRO A 39 -31.55 14.83 3.42
N GLU A 40 -32.58 14.76 4.27
CA GLU A 40 -32.69 15.57 5.50
C GLU A 40 -32.29 14.71 6.74
N GLY A 41 -31.93 15.37 7.85
CA GLY A 41 -31.31 14.73 9.02
C GLY A 41 -32.20 14.61 10.26
N TYR A 42 -31.61 14.14 11.37
CA TYR A 42 -32.24 14.12 12.70
C TYR A 42 -31.18 14.16 13.82
N HIS A 43 -31.60 14.48 15.05
CA HIS A 43 -30.78 14.46 16.28
C HIS A 43 -31.11 13.21 17.13
N ASP A 44 -30.35 12.89 18.18
CA ASP A 44 -30.82 12.97 19.60
C ASP A 44 -29.77 12.36 20.59
N GLU A 45 -30.08 12.39 21.89
CA GLU A 45 -29.19 12.26 23.05
C GLU A 45 -28.75 10.81 23.44
N GLY A 46 -27.75 10.74 24.33
CA GLY A 46 -27.06 9.50 24.73
C GLY A 46 -27.51 8.88 26.06
N ALA A 47 -26.74 7.88 26.51
CA ALA A 47 -26.88 7.21 27.81
C ALA A 47 -25.49 6.74 28.31
N GLY A 48 -25.30 6.61 29.62
CA GLY A 48 -23.99 6.32 30.21
C GLY A 48 -23.96 5.17 31.23
N GLU A 49 -22.75 4.89 31.70
CA GLU A 49 -22.37 3.97 32.80
C GLU A 49 -22.58 2.45 32.57
N PRO A 50 -21.88 1.57 33.33
CA PRO A 50 -20.72 1.79 34.20
C PRO A 50 -19.40 1.21 33.62
N VAL A 51 -18.29 1.35 34.34
CA VAL A 51 -16.95 0.87 33.93
C VAL A 51 -16.40 -0.17 34.92
N THR A 52 -15.67 -1.17 34.41
CA THR A 52 -14.94 -2.19 35.19
C THR A 52 -13.47 -2.23 34.79
N ASP A 53 -12.56 -2.35 35.76
CA ASP A 53 -11.11 -2.27 35.53
C ASP A 53 -10.56 -3.40 34.63
N GLY A 54 -9.69 -3.05 33.69
CA GLY A 54 -8.95 -4.04 32.88
C GLY A 54 -8.33 -3.52 31.57
N ASP A 55 -8.78 -2.37 31.04
CA ASP A 55 -8.50 -2.00 29.65
C ASP A 55 -7.22 -1.20 29.40
N SER A 56 -6.58 -1.50 28.27
CA SER A 56 -5.59 -0.64 27.60
C SER A 56 -6.24 0.68 27.16
N TRP A 57 -5.66 1.82 27.57
CA TRP A 57 -5.87 3.18 27.06
C TRP A 57 -7.23 3.54 26.43
N ARG A 58 -8.31 3.61 27.24
CA ARG A 58 -9.59 4.19 26.77
C ARG A 58 -9.45 5.67 26.40
N ILE A 59 -9.73 6.02 25.14
CA ILE A 59 -10.02 7.38 24.68
C ILE A 59 -11.54 7.55 24.56
N THR A 60 -12.10 8.48 25.35
CA THR A 60 -13.51 8.91 25.25
C THR A 60 -13.53 10.29 24.59
N ASP A 61 -14.36 10.48 23.55
CA ASP A 61 -14.56 11.78 22.87
C ASP A 61 -13.28 12.52 22.42
N GLY A 62 -12.23 11.76 22.09
CA GLY A 62 -10.92 12.30 21.67
C GLY A 62 -9.96 12.65 22.82
N VAL A 63 -10.36 12.43 24.08
CA VAL A 63 -9.55 12.66 25.28
C VAL A 63 -9.17 11.32 25.93
N PRO A 64 -7.88 11.07 26.25
CA PRO A 64 -7.49 9.92 27.08
C PRO A 64 -8.06 10.07 28.50
N ASN A 65 -8.62 9.00 29.07
CA ASN A 65 -9.20 9.02 30.43
C ASN A 65 -8.15 9.08 31.57
N ASN A 66 -6.92 9.53 31.27
CA ASN A 66 -5.78 9.61 32.19
C ASN A 66 -4.87 10.82 31.90
N VAL A 67 -5.49 12.00 31.69
CA VAL A 67 -4.80 13.31 31.77
C VAL A 67 -4.45 13.62 33.23
N TRP A 68 -3.42 12.95 33.75
CA TRP A 68 -2.77 13.32 35.00
C TRP A 68 -1.72 14.40 34.73
N LEU A 69 -1.93 15.58 35.31
CA LEU A 69 -1.00 16.70 35.25
C LEU A 69 0.17 16.44 36.22
N GLU A 70 1.22 15.77 35.75
CA GLU A 70 2.45 15.63 36.53
C GLU A 70 3.26 16.93 36.53
N GLU A 71 3.57 17.41 37.73
CA GLU A 71 4.37 18.62 37.97
C GLU A 71 5.88 18.39 37.72
N ASN A 72 6.68 19.41 38.03
CA ASN A 72 8.11 19.43 37.71
C ASN A 72 8.94 18.49 38.58
N GLU A 73 9.98 17.91 37.99
CA GLU A 73 11.28 17.81 38.66
C GLU A 73 12.40 17.91 37.61
N ASP A 74 13.50 18.55 38.00
CA ASP A 74 14.62 18.92 37.11
C ASP A 74 15.91 18.16 37.48
N ALA A 75 16.69 17.82 36.46
CA ALA A 75 18.09 17.38 36.53
C ALA A 75 18.48 16.21 37.47
N GLY A 76 18.60 14.99 36.91
CA GLY A 76 19.44 13.93 37.48
C GLY A 76 19.07 12.51 37.08
N ILE A 77 19.92 11.81 36.31
CA ILE A 77 19.69 10.40 35.97
C ILE A 77 20.08 9.51 37.17
N ALA A 78 19.09 9.17 37.99
CA ALA A 78 19.20 8.15 39.03
C ALA A 78 18.84 6.75 38.48
N THR A 79 19.28 5.69 39.17
CA THR A 79 18.93 4.31 38.83
C THR A 79 17.43 4.07 38.91
N PHE A 80 16.77 3.97 37.75
CA PHE A 80 15.32 3.83 37.51
C PHE A 80 14.49 3.41 38.74
N GLY A 81 14.00 4.43 39.45
CA GLY A 81 13.58 4.33 40.84
C GLY A 81 12.17 3.81 41.06
N ALA A 82 11.63 4.23 42.20
CA ALA A 82 10.27 4.00 42.65
C ALA A 82 9.32 5.02 42.00
N PHE A 83 8.26 4.55 41.34
CA PHE A 83 7.25 5.45 40.73
C PHE A 83 6.09 5.67 41.71
N SER A 84 5.99 6.85 42.31
CA SER A 84 4.88 7.20 43.22
C SER A 84 3.61 7.63 42.49
N ASP A 85 3.71 7.87 41.18
CA ASP A 85 2.71 8.50 40.32
C ASP A 85 1.86 7.52 39.47
N VAL A 86 2.25 6.25 39.39
CA VAL A 86 1.50 5.20 38.67
C VAL A 86 0.89 4.18 39.64
N GLY A 87 -0.25 3.61 39.26
CA GLY A 87 -0.95 2.62 40.08
C GLY A 87 -0.23 1.27 40.20
N ASP A 88 -0.63 0.46 41.19
CA ASP A 88 -0.08 -0.87 41.50
C ASP A 88 -0.12 -1.89 40.33
N SER A 89 -0.78 -1.58 39.20
CA SER A 89 -0.80 -2.38 37.96
C SER A 89 0.41 -2.17 37.05
N TYR A 90 1.17 -1.08 37.20
CA TYR A 90 2.26 -0.69 36.30
C TYR A 90 3.62 -1.11 36.86
N ARG A 91 4.12 -2.28 36.40
CA ARG A 91 5.17 -3.05 37.11
C ARG A 91 6.51 -3.14 36.41
N ALA A 92 6.51 -3.03 35.08
CA ALA A 92 7.63 -3.42 34.24
C ALA A 92 8.33 -2.20 33.62
N THR A 93 9.66 -2.11 33.76
CA THR A 93 10.46 -1.04 33.13
C THR A 93 11.73 -1.58 32.49
N TRP A 94 12.14 -0.98 31.39
CA TRP A 94 13.35 -1.34 30.65
C TRP A 94 14.41 -0.24 30.69
N SER A 95 15.67 -0.62 30.49
CA SER A 95 16.76 0.29 30.07
C SER A 95 17.91 -0.53 29.48
N ALA A 96 18.68 0.04 28.53
CA ALA A 96 19.78 -0.67 27.88
C ALA A 96 20.89 -1.16 28.83
N ALA A 97 21.01 -0.60 30.05
CA ALA A 97 21.93 -1.09 31.07
C ALA A 97 21.66 -2.55 31.49
N ASN A 98 20.43 -3.05 31.30
CA ASN A 98 20.07 -4.46 31.55
C ASN A 98 20.29 -5.37 30.32
N GLY A 99 20.61 -4.79 29.16
CA GLY A 99 20.69 -5.46 27.87
C GLY A 99 19.35 -5.54 27.12
N VAL A 100 19.44 -6.00 25.86
CA VAL A 100 18.27 -6.32 25.03
C VAL A 100 17.61 -7.59 25.59
N GLY A 101 16.28 -7.58 25.73
CA GLY A 101 15.50 -8.70 26.26
C GLY A 101 15.43 -8.81 27.79
N THR A 102 15.98 -7.87 28.56
CA THR A 102 15.91 -7.88 30.02
C THR A 102 15.14 -6.68 30.55
N TYR A 103 14.13 -6.88 31.39
CA TYR A 103 13.39 -5.80 32.05
C TYR A 103 13.38 -5.97 33.58
N ILE A 104 12.94 -4.94 34.30
CA ILE A 104 12.79 -4.93 35.75
C ILE A 104 11.31 -4.96 36.10
N ASP A 105 10.87 -5.98 36.83
CA ASP A 105 9.52 -6.10 37.42
C ASP A 105 9.51 -5.62 38.88
N ARG A 106 8.44 -4.95 39.32
CA ARG A 106 8.21 -4.56 40.71
C ARG A 106 6.76 -4.87 41.11
N LYS A 107 6.52 -5.47 42.29
CA LYS A 107 5.15 -5.86 42.71
C LYS A 107 4.27 -4.63 43.02
N LYS A 108 4.83 -3.60 43.64
CA LYS A 108 4.37 -2.22 43.59
C LYS A 108 5.39 -1.40 42.79
N PRO A 109 5.02 -0.31 42.11
CA PRO A 109 5.97 0.50 41.34
C PRO A 109 7.10 1.10 42.20
N THR A 110 6.94 1.12 43.53
CA THR A 110 7.93 1.57 44.52
C THR A 110 8.81 0.47 45.12
N ASP A 111 8.55 -0.81 44.83
CA ASP A 111 9.32 -1.94 45.39
C ASP A 111 10.72 -2.07 44.77
N LYS A 112 11.61 -2.80 45.48
CA LYS A 112 12.88 -3.25 44.89
C LYS A 112 12.62 -4.14 43.67
N GLY A 113 13.19 -3.73 42.53
CA GLY A 113 13.06 -4.44 41.27
C GLY A 113 13.67 -5.85 41.25
N THR A 114 12.97 -6.74 40.55
CA THR A 114 13.45 -8.08 40.15
C THR A 114 13.79 -8.06 38.67
N VAL A 115 14.98 -8.55 38.32
CA VAL A 115 15.43 -8.63 36.91
C VAL A 115 14.80 -9.85 36.24
N ILE A 116 14.11 -9.63 35.12
CA ILE A 116 13.46 -10.67 34.32
C ILE A 116 14.08 -10.69 32.91
N THR A 117 14.65 -11.83 32.53
CA THR A 117 15.20 -12.06 31.18
C THR A 117 14.18 -12.79 30.31
N VAL A 118 13.92 -12.24 29.12
CA VAL A 118 13.00 -12.75 28.12
C VAL A 118 13.80 -13.52 27.05
N PRO A 119 13.49 -14.80 26.78
CA PRO A 119 14.25 -15.58 25.82
C PRO A 119 14.02 -15.11 24.37
N ASN A 120 15.02 -15.31 23.51
CA ASN A 120 14.95 -15.11 22.05
C ASN A 120 14.61 -13.69 21.58
N VAL A 121 14.71 -12.67 22.43
CA VAL A 121 14.58 -11.27 22.00
C VAL A 121 15.80 -10.88 21.17
N LEU A 122 15.56 -10.31 20.00
CA LEU A 122 16.58 -9.84 19.06
C LEU A 122 16.71 -8.31 19.06
N GLU A 123 15.60 -7.61 19.33
CA GLU A 123 15.50 -6.16 19.21
C GLU A 123 14.60 -5.54 20.29
N VAL A 124 14.82 -4.26 20.56
CA VAL A 124 14.02 -3.46 21.49
C VAL A 124 13.62 -2.14 20.82
N GLY A 125 12.37 -1.74 21.03
CA GLY A 125 11.80 -0.58 20.36
C GLY A 125 10.66 0.08 21.11
N VAL A 126 10.16 1.17 20.54
CA VAL A 126 9.06 1.96 21.09
C VAL A 126 7.90 2.04 20.10
N ASP A 127 6.72 2.40 20.58
CA ASP A 127 5.65 2.94 19.74
C ASP A 127 5.29 4.36 20.19
N ILE A 128 5.01 5.24 19.22
CA ILE A 128 5.06 6.69 19.39
C ILE A 128 3.92 7.38 18.63
N SER A 129 3.22 8.28 19.33
CA SER A 129 2.14 9.14 18.83
C SER A 129 2.36 10.59 19.24
N TYR A 130 1.51 11.52 18.81
CA TYR A 130 1.56 12.92 19.30
C TYR A 130 1.50 13.05 20.83
N PHE A 131 0.93 12.09 21.56
CA PHE A 131 0.92 12.12 23.02
C PHE A 131 2.34 12.05 23.60
N ASN A 132 3.28 11.37 22.94
CA ASN A 132 4.68 11.32 23.40
C ASN A 132 5.39 12.67 23.18
N ASN A 133 4.99 13.42 22.15
CA ASN A 133 5.43 14.80 21.93
C ASN A 133 4.90 15.78 22.98
N GLU A 134 3.86 15.42 23.73
CA GLU A 134 3.11 16.27 24.65
C GLU A 134 3.68 16.23 26.08
N LYS A 135 3.86 17.40 26.71
CA LYS A 135 3.96 17.55 28.17
C LYS A 135 3.34 18.87 28.63
N GLY A 136 2.34 18.81 29.51
CA GLY A 136 1.78 19.98 30.20
C GLY A 136 1.01 20.96 29.30
N GLY A 137 0.31 20.45 28.29
CA GLY A 137 -0.38 21.23 27.25
C GLY A 137 0.53 21.67 26.10
N LYS A 138 1.81 21.26 26.08
CA LYS A 138 2.81 21.73 25.12
C LYS A 138 3.41 20.56 24.34
N HIS A 139 3.33 20.64 23.02
CA HIS A 139 3.94 19.65 22.12
C HIS A 139 5.34 20.10 21.68
N THR A 140 6.31 19.17 21.68
CA THR A 140 7.69 19.38 21.22
C THR A 140 8.26 18.14 20.51
N ALA A 141 9.32 18.32 19.72
CA ALA A 141 9.92 17.23 18.94
C ALA A 141 10.58 16.15 19.83
N ILE A 142 10.49 14.88 19.40
CA ILE A 142 11.26 13.78 19.98
C ILE A 142 12.76 13.94 19.66
N ASP A 143 13.62 13.80 20.67
CA ASP A 143 15.07 13.66 20.48
C ASP A 143 15.42 12.19 20.19
N TRP A 144 15.28 11.81 18.92
CA TRP A 144 15.56 10.45 18.46
C TRP A 144 17.01 10.01 18.65
N ASN A 145 17.96 10.95 18.78
CA ASN A 145 19.35 10.60 19.06
C ASN A 145 19.54 10.15 20.52
N LYS A 146 18.78 10.73 21.46
CA LYS A 146 18.71 10.22 22.85
C LYS A 146 18.05 8.84 22.89
N MET A 147 16.93 8.62 22.19
CA MET A 147 16.32 7.29 22.11
C MET A 147 17.29 6.26 21.53
N LYS A 148 18.07 6.65 20.49
CA LYS A 148 19.10 5.79 19.90
C LYS A 148 20.24 5.47 20.88
N ALA A 149 20.70 6.45 21.65
CA ALA A 149 21.72 6.28 22.68
C ALA A 149 21.24 5.39 23.85
N ASP A 150 19.96 5.48 24.19
CA ASP A 150 19.26 4.60 25.14
C ASP A 150 19.09 3.16 24.62
N GLY A 151 19.50 2.86 23.38
CA GLY A 151 19.55 1.50 22.82
C GLY A 151 18.36 1.11 21.95
N ILE A 152 17.44 2.01 21.65
CA ILE A 152 16.27 1.75 20.79
C ILE A 152 16.71 1.41 19.36
N THR A 153 16.29 0.23 18.86
CA THR A 153 16.61 -0.23 17.51
C THR A 153 15.48 0.01 16.51
N PHE A 154 14.21 -0.02 16.97
CA PHE A 154 13.04 0.28 16.15
C PHE A 154 12.01 1.21 16.81
N ALA A 155 11.17 1.84 15.99
CA ALA A 155 10.01 2.62 16.42
C ALA A 155 8.80 2.38 15.50
N ILE A 156 7.60 2.28 16.06
CA ILE A 156 6.34 2.17 15.32
C ILE A 156 5.54 3.46 15.52
N ILE A 157 5.37 4.26 14.45
CA ILE A 157 4.84 5.63 14.58
C ILE A 157 3.35 5.66 14.21
N ARG A 158 2.52 6.27 15.06
CA ARG A 158 1.08 6.38 14.81
C ARG A 158 0.81 7.31 13.63
N ILE A 159 0.06 6.79 12.65
CA ILE A 159 -0.49 7.52 11.50
C ILE A 159 -1.68 8.38 11.93
N GLY A 160 -2.52 7.82 12.81
CA GLY A 160 -3.78 8.42 13.22
C GLY A 160 -4.69 7.42 13.93
N ASP A 161 -5.95 7.80 13.98
CA ASP A 161 -7.09 7.07 14.53
C ASP A 161 -8.23 7.14 13.50
N GLY A 162 -8.90 6.01 13.23
CA GLY A 162 -9.98 5.85 12.25
C GLY A 162 -11.23 6.71 12.50
N GLY A 163 -11.35 7.29 13.71
CA GLY A 163 -12.13 8.50 13.92
C GLY A 163 -13.24 8.44 14.96
N THR A 164 -13.45 9.55 15.67
CA THR A 164 -14.63 9.76 16.52
C THR A 164 -15.70 10.52 15.74
N ASN A 165 -16.97 10.16 15.91
CA ASN A 165 -18.11 10.76 15.19
C ASN A 165 -17.90 10.79 13.66
N GLY A 166 -17.45 9.65 13.10
CA GLY A 166 -17.23 9.43 11.67
C GLY A 166 -15.98 10.07 11.08
N LYS A 167 -15.28 10.95 11.82
CA LYS A 167 -14.15 11.73 11.32
C LYS A 167 -12.82 11.19 11.83
N GLY A 168 -12.02 10.64 10.93
CA GLY A 168 -10.64 10.23 11.19
C GLY A 168 -9.80 11.36 11.78
N PHE A 169 -8.92 11.03 12.72
CA PHE A 169 -7.92 11.92 13.28
C PHE A 169 -6.54 11.54 12.73
N ASP A 170 -5.93 12.41 11.95
CA ASP A 170 -4.55 12.25 11.51
C ASP A 170 -3.59 12.70 12.61
N ASP A 171 -2.58 11.89 12.94
CA ASP A 171 -1.61 12.23 13.98
C ASP A 171 -0.68 13.36 13.48
N PRO A 172 -0.76 14.58 14.05
CA PRO A 172 -0.07 15.74 13.47
C PRO A 172 1.45 15.69 13.60
N TRP A 173 1.99 14.72 14.36
CA TRP A 173 3.43 14.50 14.50
C TRP A 173 3.95 13.30 13.69
N PHE A 174 3.08 12.50 13.05
CA PHE A 174 3.48 11.31 12.27
C PHE A 174 4.67 11.56 11.35
N VAL A 175 4.55 12.57 10.47
CA VAL A 175 5.56 12.95 9.47
C VAL A 175 6.91 13.27 10.12
N GLN A 176 6.91 14.11 11.16
CA GLN A 176 8.14 14.55 11.83
C GLN A 176 8.78 13.43 12.66
N ASN A 177 7.94 12.61 13.31
CA ASN A 177 8.38 11.49 14.14
C ASN A 177 9.01 10.38 13.28
N ILE A 178 8.37 9.97 12.18
CA ILE A 178 8.90 8.89 11.33
C ILE A 178 10.17 9.28 10.58
N GLN A 179 10.25 10.51 10.07
CA GLN A 179 11.46 11.04 9.43
C GLN A 179 12.59 11.24 10.45
N GLY A 180 12.28 11.67 11.68
CA GLY A 180 13.25 11.84 12.76
C GLY A 180 13.87 10.51 13.21
N ALA A 181 13.04 9.47 13.39
CA ALA A 181 13.50 8.12 13.72
C ALA A 181 14.41 7.54 12.61
N GLN A 182 14.00 7.67 11.35
CA GLN A 182 14.84 7.27 10.19
C GLN A 182 16.18 8.01 10.17
N ALA A 183 16.20 9.32 10.43
CA ALA A 183 17.41 10.13 10.45
C ALA A 183 18.39 9.73 11.59
N ALA A 184 17.87 9.26 12.73
CA ALA A 184 18.67 8.70 13.83
C ALA A 184 19.12 7.24 13.60
N GLY A 185 18.79 6.64 12.46
CA GLY A 185 19.09 5.22 12.18
C GLY A 185 18.30 4.26 13.05
N ILE A 186 17.09 4.64 13.46
CA ILE A 186 16.10 3.76 14.08
C ILE A 186 15.24 3.15 12.96
N LYS A 187 15.01 1.84 13.01
CA LYS A 187 14.13 1.14 12.06
C LYS A 187 12.69 1.60 12.27
N VAL A 188 11.97 1.92 11.20
CA VAL A 188 10.58 2.41 11.33
C VAL A 188 9.54 1.43 10.80
N GLY A 189 8.43 1.40 11.52
CA GLY A 189 7.11 0.96 11.07
C GLY A 189 6.08 2.04 11.37
N ALA A 190 4.81 1.74 11.14
CA ALA A 190 3.72 2.67 11.40
C ALA A 190 2.46 1.94 11.90
N TYR A 191 1.50 2.63 12.50
CA TYR A 191 0.22 2.00 12.88
C TYR A 191 -0.97 2.97 12.78
N LEU A 192 -2.18 2.42 12.55
CA LEU A 192 -3.44 3.15 12.60
C LEU A 192 -4.37 2.50 13.63
N PHE A 193 -4.80 3.27 14.64
CA PHE A 193 -5.83 2.82 15.58
C PHE A 193 -7.17 2.69 14.84
N SER A 194 -7.68 1.47 14.71
CA SER A 194 -8.89 1.18 13.94
C SER A 194 -10.16 1.41 14.76
N ARG A 195 -11.17 1.96 14.10
CA ARG A 195 -12.56 2.02 14.56
C ARG A 195 -13.53 1.47 13.51
N ALA A 196 -13.04 0.95 12.37
CA ALA A 196 -13.86 0.40 11.30
C ALA A 196 -14.79 -0.72 11.80
N THR A 197 -16.08 -0.57 11.54
CA THR A 197 -17.12 -1.55 11.92
C THR A 197 -17.77 -2.25 10.73
N HIS A 198 -17.46 -1.82 9.50
CA HIS A 198 -18.01 -2.41 8.28
C HIS A 198 -17.12 -2.22 7.05
N LEU A 199 -17.45 -2.96 6.00
CA LEU A 199 -16.81 -2.92 4.68
C LEU A 199 -17.40 -1.83 3.78
N GLY A 200 -16.60 -1.34 2.82
CA GLY A 200 -17.02 -0.32 1.86
C GLY A 200 -16.97 1.08 2.45
N LYS A 201 -17.96 1.92 2.10
CA LYS A 201 -17.96 3.36 2.39
C LYS A 201 -19.00 3.76 3.42
N GLY A 202 -18.59 4.64 4.33
CA GLY A 202 -19.41 5.24 5.37
C GLY A 202 -18.52 5.84 6.47
N ASP A 203 -19.14 6.41 7.49
CA ASP A 203 -18.46 6.74 8.74
C ASP A 203 -18.01 5.45 9.43
N PHE A 204 -16.82 5.40 10.03
CA PHE A 204 -16.27 4.16 10.64
C PHE A 204 -16.20 2.96 9.64
N SER A 205 -15.79 3.22 8.40
CA SER A 205 -15.66 2.22 7.34
C SER A 205 -14.20 1.93 6.98
N VAL A 206 -13.91 0.70 6.56
CA VAL A 206 -12.53 0.28 6.23
C VAL A 206 -11.94 1.06 5.04
N ASP A 207 -12.75 1.51 4.08
CA ASP A 207 -12.27 2.32 2.95
C ASP A 207 -11.65 3.64 3.46
N ASN A 208 -12.22 4.26 4.51
CA ASN A 208 -11.67 5.50 5.07
C ASN A 208 -10.29 5.25 5.70
N GLU A 209 -10.15 4.19 6.50
CA GLU A 209 -8.89 3.82 7.17
C GLU A 209 -7.78 3.44 6.17
N ILE A 210 -8.14 2.77 5.07
CA ILE A 210 -7.22 2.49 3.96
C ILE A 210 -6.74 3.80 3.31
N ASN A 211 -7.66 4.72 3.01
CA ASN A 211 -7.31 6.00 2.38
C ASN A 211 -6.43 6.85 3.31
N GLN A 212 -6.81 6.98 4.57
CA GLN A 212 -6.08 7.70 5.61
C GLN A 212 -4.64 7.16 5.75
N THR A 213 -4.49 5.84 5.85
CA THR A 213 -3.20 5.15 5.92
C THR A 213 -2.30 5.49 4.71
N LEU A 214 -2.85 5.40 3.50
CA LEU A 214 -2.08 5.61 2.27
C LEU A 214 -1.75 7.09 2.01
N ASP A 215 -2.67 8.01 2.32
CA ASP A 215 -2.43 9.45 2.15
C ASP A 215 -1.47 10.02 3.19
N GLN A 216 -1.49 9.54 4.44
CA GLN A 216 -0.51 9.95 5.45
C GLN A 216 0.90 9.40 5.16
N LEU A 217 1.04 8.12 4.78
CA LEU A 217 2.33 7.58 4.32
C LEU A 217 2.91 8.39 3.13
N LYS A 218 2.04 8.75 2.18
CA LYS A 218 2.36 9.60 1.03
C LYS A 218 2.71 11.04 1.42
N ALA A 219 2.04 11.63 2.41
CA ALA A 219 2.33 12.96 2.95
C ALA A 219 3.69 12.99 3.67
N ALA A 220 4.01 11.92 4.41
CA ALA A 220 5.33 11.72 5.01
C ALA A 220 6.45 11.43 3.98
N GLY A 221 6.11 11.27 2.69
CA GLY A 221 7.05 10.93 1.62
C GLY A 221 7.51 9.47 1.63
N ILE A 222 6.97 8.64 2.53
CA ILE A 222 7.36 7.25 2.74
C ILE A 222 6.96 6.39 1.52
N GLN A 223 7.83 5.46 1.15
CA GLN A 223 7.58 4.41 0.16
C GLN A 223 7.75 3.03 0.80
N PRO A 224 7.26 1.93 0.17
CA PRO A 224 7.36 0.57 0.73
C PRO A 224 8.76 -0.02 0.92
N GLY A 225 9.83 0.72 0.58
CA GLY A 225 11.22 0.35 0.88
C GLY A 225 11.83 1.12 2.04
N ASP A 226 11.13 2.13 2.57
CA ASP A 226 11.63 3.04 3.60
C ASP A 226 11.15 2.63 5.00
N LEU A 227 10.13 1.77 5.08
CA LEU A 227 9.76 1.04 6.29
C LEU A 227 10.49 -0.31 6.36
N GLN A 228 10.99 -0.65 7.55
CA GLN A 228 11.62 -1.94 7.85
C GLN A 228 10.63 -2.84 8.58
N LEU A 229 9.84 -2.23 9.48
CA LEU A 229 8.72 -2.86 10.15
C LEU A 229 7.44 -2.69 9.28
N PRO A 230 6.40 -3.49 9.52
CA PRO A 230 5.09 -3.33 8.90
C PRO A 230 4.39 -2.00 9.19
N VAL A 231 3.32 -1.75 8.42
CA VAL A 231 2.21 -0.89 8.84
C VAL A 231 1.19 -1.78 9.58
N TYR A 232 0.87 -1.46 10.83
CA TYR A 232 -0.04 -2.26 11.66
C TYR A 232 -1.45 -1.68 11.68
N LEU A 233 -2.46 -2.55 11.57
CA LEU A 233 -3.82 -2.25 11.98
C LEU A 233 -3.93 -2.55 13.48
N ASP A 234 -4.26 -1.54 14.27
CA ASP A 234 -4.43 -1.62 15.70
C ASP A 234 -5.92 -1.84 16.02
N LEU A 235 -6.24 -2.98 16.63
CA LEU A 235 -7.59 -3.48 16.89
C LEU A 235 -7.85 -3.55 18.40
N GLU A 236 -8.11 -2.40 19.04
CA GLU A 236 -8.52 -2.32 20.46
C GLU A 236 -9.90 -1.63 20.68
N CYS A 237 -10.63 -1.24 19.63
CA CYS A 237 -11.86 -0.44 19.77
C CYS A 237 -13.07 -1.20 20.35
N GLN A 238 -13.71 -0.64 21.39
CA GLN A 238 -14.90 -1.21 22.02
C GLN A 238 -16.06 -1.52 21.04
N ALA A 239 -16.28 -0.67 20.03
CA ALA A 239 -17.34 -0.89 19.03
C ALA A 239 -17.09 -2.14 18.16
N GLN A 240 -15.82 -2.49 17.91
CA GLN A 240 -15.44 -3.74 17.24
C GLN A 240 -15.61 -4.95 18.18
N ARG A 241 -15.31 -4.82 19.48
CA ARG A 241 -15.62 -5.85 20.49
C ARG A 241 -17.13 -6.10 20.63
N ASP A 242 -17.95 -5.06 20.54
CA ASP A 242 -19.41 -5.19 20.56
C ASP A 242 -20.00 -5.64 19.21
N LEU A 243 -19.24 -5.53 18.13
CA LEU A 243 -19.56 -6.17 16.87
C LEU A 243 -19.41 -7.70 16.97
N THR A 244 -18.29 -8.22 17.49
CA THR A 244 -18.04 -9.68 17.49
C THR A 244 -19.01 -10.49 18.36
N LYS A 245 -19.65 -9.85 19.36
CA LYS A 245 -20.76 -10.43 20.15
C LYS A 245 -22.02 -10.73 19.31
N LYS A 246 -22.15 -10.16 18.11
CA LYS A 246 -23.29 -10.35 17.21
C LYS A 246 -23.02 -11.52 16.26
N LYS A 247 -24.08 -12.21 15.81
CA LYS A 247 -23.95 -13.33 14.85
C LYS A 247 -23.28 -12.84 13.56
N GLY A 248 -22.14 -13.45 13.20
CA GLY A 248 -21.32 -13.05 12.04
C GLY A 248 -20.38 -11.86 12.30
N GLY A 249 -20.34 -11.30 13.51
CA GLY A 249 -19.53 -10.13 13.82
C GLY A 249 -18.03 -10.40 13.86
N ALA A 250 -17.61 -11.58 14.34
CA ALA A 250 -16.20 -12.00 14.28
C ALA A 250 -15.72 -12.16 12.83
N GLU A 251 -16.53 -12.81 11.99
CA GLU A 251 -16.29 -12.95 10.55
C GLU A 251 -16.17 -11.57 9.87
N LEU A 252 -17.07 -10.63 10.17
CA LEU A 252 -16.99 -9.27 9.64
C LEU A 252 -15.74 -8.51 10.11
N LEU A 253 -15.31 -8.67 11.35
CA LEU A 253 -14.04 -8.10 11.84
C LEU A 253 -12.83 -8.72 11.13
N GLY A 254 -12.86 -10.03 10.85
CA GLY A 254 -11.89 -10.72 10.01
C GLY A 254 -11.86 -10.15 8.58
N GLN A 255 -13.04 -9.97 7.97
CA GLN A 255 -13.17 -9.37 6.62
C GLN A 255 -12.65 -7.92 6.57
N ILE A 256 -12.87 -7.12 7.63
CA ILE A 256 -12.32 -5.75 7.76
C ILE A 256 -10.79 -5.79 7.79
N ALA A 257 -10.20 -6.64 8.63
CA ALA A 257 -8.75 -6.82 8.68
C ALA A 257 -8.18 -7.32 7.33
N VAL A 258 -8.87 -8.25 6.65
CA VAL A 258 -8.50 -8.70 5.29
C VAL A 258 -8.52 -7.55 4.30
N ALA A 259 -9.58 -6.73 4.28
CA ALA A 259 -9.73 -5.62 3.35
C ALA A 259 -8.60 -4.58 3.53
N TRP A 260 -8.34 -4.17 4.77
CA TRP A 260 -7.26 -3.21 5.07
C TRP A 260 -5.89 -3.79 4.73
N CYS A 261 -5.54 -4.96 5.28
CA CYS A 261 -4.24 -5.60 5.05
C CYS A 261 -3.98 -5.85 3.56
N SER A 262 -4.98 -6.30 2.80
CA SER A 262 -4.86 -6.55 1.37
C SER A 262 -4.63 -5.27 0.57
N ALA A 263 -5.28 -4.16 0.94
CA ALA A 263 -5.10 -2.87 0.27
C ALA A 263 -3.70 -2.28 0.53
N ILE A 264 -3.23 -2.34 1.78
CA ILE A 264 -1.90 -1.83 2.15
C ILE A 264 -0.78 -2.73 1.59
N GLN A 265 -0.97 -4.06 1.54
CA GLN A 265 -0.09 -4.98 0.80
C GLN A 265 -0.13 -4.73 -0.72
N ALA A 266 -1.27 -4.38 -1.31
CA ALA A 266 -1.38 -4.05 -2.74
C ALA A 266 -0.68 -2.73 -3.10
N ALA A 267 -0.62 -1.77 -2.17
CA ALA A 267 0.24 -0.59 -2.27
C ALA A 267 1.75 -0.92 -2.12
N GLY A 268 2.08 -2.13 -1.64
CA GLY A 268 3.41 -2.73 -1.64
C GLY A 268 4.06 -2.84 -0.25
N TYR A 269 3.40 -2.39 0.81
CA TYR A 269 3.92 -2.40 2.18
C TYR A 269 3.79 -3.78 2.84
N ASN A 270 4.64 -4.05 3.84
CA ASN A 270 4.40 -5.13 4.79
C ASN A 270 3.29 -4.70 5.76
N VAL A 271 2.48 -5.64 6.25
CA VAL A 271 1.37 -5.36 7.18
C VAL A 271 1.42 -6.26 8.41
N GLY A 272 0.71 -5.86 9.46
CA GLY A 272 0.49 -6.69 10.64
C GLY A 272 -0.78 -6.29 11.39
N ILE A 273 -1.14 -7.09 12.38
CA ILE A 273 -2.20 -6.79 13.34
C ILE A 273 -1.55 -6.53 14.71
N TYR A 274 -1.98 -5.46 15.36
CA TYR A 274 -1.77 -5.22 16.78
C TYR A 274 -3.08 -5.39 17.54
N ALA A 275 -3.00 -6.07 18.69
CA ALA A 275 -4.02 -6.07 19.73
C ALA A 275 -3.43 -6.66 21.03
N ASN A 276 -4.12 -6.53 22.16
CA ASN A 276 -3.69 -7.17 23.40
C ASN A 276 -4.02 -8.68 23.50
N THR A 277 -3.45 -9.36 24.51
CA THR A 277 -3.69 -10.80 24.75
C THR A 277 -5.16 -11.18 24.91
N ASP A 278 -6.01 -10.35 25.51
CA ASP A 278 -7.43 -10.66 25.63
C ASP A 278 -8.10 -10.63 24.26
N TRP A 279 -7.82 -9.60 23.44
CA TRP A 279 -8.31 -9.50 22.07
C TRP A 279 -7.92 -10.72 21.22
N PHE A 280 -6.66 -11.15 21.25
CA PHE A 280 -6.19 -12.33 20.51
C PHE A 280 -6.78 -13.67 20.97
N ASN A 281 -7.34 -13.76 22.19
CA ASN A 281 -8.01 -14.97 22.66
C ASN A 281 -9.55 -14.91 22.50
N ASN A 282 -10.15 -13.74 22.70
CA ASN A 282 -11.58 -13.59 22.99
C ASN A 282 -12.35 -12.67 22.02
N VAL A 283 -11.66 -11.93 21.13
CA VAL A 283 -12.31 -11.01 20.16
C VAL A 283 -11.91 -11.32 18.72
N LEU A 284 -10.62 -11.51 18.46
CA LEU A 284 -10.05 -11.84 17.15
C LEU A 284 -10.19 -13.35 16.86
N THR A 285 -11.43 -13.86 16.93
CA THR A 285 -11.75 -15.30 16.91
C THR A 285 -12.04 -15.86 15.52
N ASP A 286 -11.98 -15.03 14.47
CA ASP A 286 -12.05 -15.48 13.07
C ASP A 286 -10.78 -16.21 12.64
N GLU A 287 -10.91 -17.18 11.73
CA GLU A 287 -9.79 -18.02 11.27
C GLU A 287 -8.63 -17.22 10.66
N VAL A 288 -8.87 -16.01 10.13
CA VAL A 288 -7.80 -15.16 9.59
C VAL A 288 -6.77 -14.74 10.64
N PHE A 289 -7.19 -14.63 11.91
CA PHE A 289 -6.32 -14.27 13.04
C PHE A 289 -5.61 -15.48 13.67
N SER A 290 -5.82 -16.71 13.17
CA SER A 290 -5.02 -17.87 13.58
C SER A 290 -3.53 -17.71 13.26
N LYS A 291 -2.65 -18.44 13.95
CA LYS A 291 -1.19 -18.36 13.70
C LYS A 291 -0.85 -18.84 12.29
N GLU A 292 -1.56 -19.85 11.79
CA GLU A 292 -1.47 -20.38 10.44
C GLU A 292 -1.87 -19.34 9.40
N SER A 293 -3.06 -18.72 9.54
CA SER A 293 -3.56 -17.74 8.58
C SER A 293 -2.75 -16.45 8.56
N MET A 294 -2.35 -15.90 9.72
CA MET A 294 -1.50 -14.71 9.75
C MET A 294 -0.14 -14.98 9.11
N ALA A 295 0.49 -16.13 9.40
CA ALA A 295 1.77 -16.50 8.78
C ALA A 295 1.64 -16.73 7.26
N ALA A 296 0.57 -17.38 6.80
CA ALA A 296 0.30 -17.61 5.38
C ALA A 296 0.08 -16.30 4.60
N ASN A 297 -0.67 -15.36 5.18
CA ASN A 297 -0.92 -14.03 4.61
C ASN A 297 0.25 -13.04 4.84
N LYS A 298 1.28 -13.45 5.59
CA LYS A 298 2.46 -12.64 5.97
C LYS A 298 2.08 -11.37 6.73
N TRP A 299 1.12 -11.51 7.63
CA TRP A 299 0.76 -10.46 8.58
C TRP A 299 1.61 -10.64 9.83
N SER A 300 2.36 -9.62 10.21
CA SER A 300 3.09 -9.66 11.47
C SER A 300 2.14 -9.59 12.66
N ARG A 301 2.52 -10.24 13.76
CA ARG A 301 1.74 -10.28 15.00
C ARG A 301 2.43 -9.47 16.09
N TRP A 302 1.91 -8.28 16.35
CA TRP A 302 2.30 -7.43 17.47
C TRP A 302 1.26 -7.61 18.59
N VAL A 303 1.72 -7.92 19.81
CA VAL A 303 0.82 -8.27 20.94
C VAL A 303 1.13 -7.41 22.15
N ALA A 304 0.14 -6.69 22.67
CA ALA A 304 0.22 -6.07 23.99
C ALA A 304 -0.05 -7.09 25.11
N ARG A 305 0.89 -7.19 26.04
CA ARG A 305 0.69 -7.86 27.34
C ARG A 305 1.65 -7.28 28.35
N TYR A 306 1.19 -6.34 29.18
CA TYR A 306 2.02 -5.86 30.28
C TYR A 306 2.44 -7.05 31.17
N SER A 307 3.72 -7.12 31.50
CA SER A 307 4.35 -8.43 31.65
C SER A 307 3.95 -9.20 32.92
N TRP A 308 3.77 -8.49 34.05
CA TRP A 308 3.49 -9.03 35.39
C TRP A 308 4.44 -10.19 35.75
N GLY A 309 5.76 -9.91 35.77
CA GLY A 309 6.82 -10.89 36.00
C GLY A 309 6.98 -11.98 34.92
N GLY A 310 6.12 -11.98 33.89
CA GLY A 310 6.12 -13.00 32.84
C GLY A 310 7.23 -12.80 31.79
N THR A 311 7.54 -13.88 31.08
CA THR A 311 8.59 -13.94 30.03
C THR A 311 8.04 -14.08 28.61
N SER A 312 6.74 -13.81 28.38
CA SER A 312 6.15 -13.73 27.04
C SER A 312 4.79 -13.01 27.00
N SER A 313 4.34 -12.72 25.77
CA SER A 313 3.00 -12.22 25.42
C SER A 313 1.85 -13.22 25.66
N LYS A 314 2.17 -14.49 25.97
CA LYS A 314 1.24 -15.64 26.05
C LYS A 314 0.49 -15.97 24.75
N ILE A 315 0.77 -15.31 23.63
CA ILE A 315 0.22 -15.61 22.30
C ILE A 315 1.29 -16.26 21.43
N GLU A 316 0.97 -17.40 20.81
CA GLU A 316 1.90 -18.10 19.91
C GLU A 316 2.18 -17.28 18.63
N ASN A 317 3.36 -17.48 18.03
CA ASN A 317 3.82 -16.76 16.85
C ASN A 317 3.71 -15.22 16.99
N THR A 318 4.08 -14.69 18.16
CA THR A 318 4.26 -13.24 18.37
C THR A 318 5.58 -12.80 17.75
N ASP A 319 5.56 -11.76 16.91
CA ASP A 319 6.78 -11.13 16.36
C ASP A 319 7.28 -9.99 17.24
N ILE A 320 6.34 -9.17 17.76
CA ILE A 320 6.61 -8.05 18.67
C ILE A 320 5.72 -8.18 19.90
N TRP A 321 6.30 -8.00 21.08
CA TRP A 321 5.59 -7.97 22.35
C TRP A 321 5.76 -6.60 23.01
N GLN A 322 4.66 -5.84 23.11
CA GLN A 322 4.59 -4.65 23.96
C GLN A 322 4.42 -5.14 25.41
N PHE A 323 5.45 -4.96 26.23
CA PHE A 323 5.53 -5.54 27.58
C PHE A 323 5.34 -4.52 28.70
N THR A 324 5.32 -3.22 28.37
CA THR A 324 5.00 -2.13 29.28
C THR A 324 4.61 -0.85 28.53
N SER A 325 3.80 -0.02 29.18
CA SER A 325 3.48 1.37 28.79
C SER A 325 4.07 2.42 29.73
N ILE A 326 4.90 2.00 30.70
CA ILE A 326 5.64 2.89 31.61
C ILE A 326 7.17 2.77 31.43
N GLY A 327 7.62 2.56 30.20
CA GLY A 327 9.04 2.62 29.90
C GLY A 327 9.57 4.05 30.02
N LEU A 328 10.69 4.22 30.73
CA LEU A 328 11.45 5.47 30.70
C LEU A 328 12.50 5.37 29.58
N VAL A 329 12.37 6.22 28.56
CA VAL A 329 13.28 6.31 27.42
C VAL A 329 13.60 7.78 27.18
N ASN A 330 14.89 8.14 27.15
CA ASN A 330 15.31 9.53 26.98
C ASN A 330 14.93 10.08 25.60
N GLY A 331 14.42 11.30 25.57
CA GLY A 331 14.14 12.05 24.34
C GLY A 331 12.67 12.23 23.99
N THR A 332 11.75 11.52 24.66
CA THR A 332 10.31 11.87 24.66
C THR A 332 10.04 13.01 25.66
N PRO A 333 9.29 14.07 25.28
CA PRO A 333 8.73 15.04 26.21
C PRO A 333 7.81 14.42 27.27
N ARG A 334 6.95 13.46 26.88
CA ARG A 334 6.15 12.68 27.83
C ARG A 334 7.07 11.76 28.62
N LYS A 335 6.87 11.72 29.94
CA LYS A 335 7.66 10.91 30.90
C LYS A 335 7.73 9.43 30.52
N TYR A 336 6.58 8.86 30.14
CA TYR A 336 6.44 7.44 29.82
C TYR A 336 6.28 7.17 28.33
N CYS A 337 6.76 6.00 27.92
CA CYS A 337 6.70 5.47 26.57
C CYS A 337 6.34 3.99 26.60
N ASP A 338 5.63 3.54 25.58
CA ASP A 338 5.35 2.12 25.36
C ASP A 338 6.60 1.45 24.77
N VAL A 339 6.97 0.28 25.32
CA VAL A 339 8.22 -0.41 25.01
C VAL A 339 7.98 -1.87 24.64
N ASN A 340 8.69 -2.26 23.59
CA ASN A 340 8.49 -3.46 22.82
C ASN A 340 9.77 -4.29 22.74
N PHE A 341 9.64 -5.60 22.90
CA PHE A 341 10.65 -6.56 22.48
C PHE A 341 10.22 -7.22 21.17
N SER A 342 11.14 -7.42 20.24
CA SER A 342 10.87 -8.25 19.06
C SER A 342 11.70 -9.53 19.04
N TYR A 343 11.05 -10.62 18.66
CA TYR A 343 11.62 -11.96 18.48
C TYR A 343 12.07 -12.19 17.03
N VAL A 344 11.84 -11.22 16.13
CA VAL A 344 12.27 -11.24 14.73
C VAL A 344 13.19 -10.05 14.47
N ASN A 345 14.16 -10.21 13.56
CA ASN A 345 14.98 -9.10 13.11
C ASN A 345 14.30 -8.49 11.88
N PHE A 346 13.69 -7.32 12.04
CA PHE A 346 13.12 -6.58 10.91
C PHE A 346 14.29 -6.05 10.08
N GLY A 347 14.55 -6.68 8.93
CA GLY A 347 15.80 -6.48 8.18
C GLY A 347 16.05 -5.04 7.72
N GLU A 348 17.28 -4.77 7.28
CA GLU A 348 17.63 -3.48 6.68
C GLU A 348 16.66 -3.06 5.56
N ALA A 349 16.46 -1.75 5.43
CA ALA A 349 15.56 -1.12 4.46
C ALA A 349 15.61 -1.81 3.07
N PRO A 350 14.48 -2.32 2.54
CA PRO A 350 14.46 -3.03 1.26
C PRO A 350 15.06 -2.21 0.12
N LYS A 351 16.32 -2.49 -0.23
CA LYS A 351 17.16 -1.68 -1.12
C LYS A 351 16.43 -1.28 -2.40
N MET A 352 16.00 -0.03 -2.45
CA MET A 352 15.20 0.50 -3.56
C MET A 352 16.06 0.80 -4.78
N TYR A 353 15.50 0.52 -5.95
CA TYR A 353 16.13 0.74 -7.25
C TYR A 353 15.30 1.66 -8.11
N THR A 354 15.92 2.73 -8.63
CA THR A 354 15.23 3.75 -9.44
C THR A 354 15.11 3.37 -10.91
N VAL A 355 14.01 3.81 -11.55
CA VAL A 355 13.78 3.63 -12.99
C VAL A 355 13.47 4.97 -13.67
N LYS A 356 14.25 5.31 -14.70
CA LYS A 356 14.10 6.56 -15.47
C LYS A 356 13.61 6.25 -16.89
N TYR A 357 12.41 6.74 -17.24
CA TYR A 357 11.79 6.49 -18.54
C TYR A 357 12.16 7.55 -19.59
N LYS A 358 12.69 7.11 -20.73
CA LYS A 358 12.92 7.91 -21.94
C LYS A 358 11.88 7.51 -23.00
N LEU A 359 10.77 8.26 -23.00
CA LEU A 359 9.57 7.96 -23.81
C LEU A 359 9.74 8.15 -25.32
N ASN A 360 10.83 8.80 -25.78
CA ASN A 360 11.18 8.96 -27.19
C ASN A 360 10.01 9.52 -28.06
N GLY A 361 9.28 10.50 -27.52
CA GLY A 361 8.14 11.15 -28.16
C GLY A 361 6.78 10.47 -27.94
N GLY A 362 6.68 9.47 -27.06
CA GLY A 362 5.41 8.97 -26.51
C GLY A 362 4.99 9.66 -25.21
N LYS A 363 3.82 9.27 -24.68
CA LYS A 363 3.28 9.65 -23.36
C LYS A 363 3.02 8.38 -22.53
N MET A 364 3.05 8.49 -21.21
CA MET A 364 2.53 7.45 -20.32
C MET A 364 1.01 7.55 -20.19
N VAL A 365 0.35 6.47 -19.79
CA VAL A 365 -1.12 6.39 -19.63
C VAL A 365 -1.57 6.52 -18.17
N ALA A 366 -0.68 6.21 -17.22
CA ALA A 366 -0.87 6.36 -15.78
C ALA A 366 0.39 6.94 -15.14
N ALA A 367 0.34 7.26 -13.84
CA ALA A 367 1.54 7.39 -13.01
C ALA A 367 2.28 6.03 -12.99
N ASN A 368 3.61 6.06 -12.92
CA ASN A 368 4.43 4.84 -13.06
C ASN A 368 5.41 4.79 -11.89
N PRO A 369 5.67 3.61 -11.31
CA PRO A 369 6.67 3.47 -10.25
C PRO A 369 8.03 3.97 -10.75
N VAL A 370 8.59 4.92 -10.00
CA VAL A 370 9.94 5.49 -10.20
C VAL A 370 11.00 4.72 -9.42
N SER A 371 10.57 3.84 -8.52
CA SER A 371 11.37 2.97 -7.64
C SER A 371 10.78 1.55 -7.60
N TYR A 372 11.60 0.55 -7.23
CA TYR A 372 11.15 -0.83 -6.95
C TYR A 372 12.19 -1.59 -6.10
N ASN A 373 11.75 -2.52 -5.24
CA ASN A 373 12.61 -3.30 -4.34
C ASN A 373 13.02 -4.68 -4.90
N ASN A 374 12.15 -5.33 -5.69
CA ASN A 374 12.34 -6.72 -6.14
C ASN A 374 12.17 -6.89 -7.66
N VAL A 375 10.92 -7.01 -8.14
CA VAL A 375 10.58 -7.26 -9.55
C VAL A 375 9.56 -6.24 -10.04
N LEU A 376 9.95 -5.38 -11.00
CA LEU A 376 9.03 -4.43 -11.61
C LEU A 376 8.54 -4.93 -12.97
N SER A 377 7.23 -5.08 -13.14
CA SER A 377 6.58 -5.29 -14.45
C SER A 377 6.41 -3.95 -15.18
N LEU A 378 6.77 -3.88 -16.47
CA LEU A 378 6.87 -2.60 -17.17
C LEU A 378 5.56 -2.20 -17.86
N PRO A 379 5.01 -0.99 -17.61
CA PRO A 379 3.75 -0.52 -18.19
C PRO A 379 3.89 -0.19 -19.69
N THR A 380 2.77 -0.12 -20.42
CA THR A 380 2.76 0.19 -21.86
C THR A 380 2.44 1.68 -22.11
N PRO A 381 3.39 2.48 -22.62
CA PRO A 381 3.14 3.86 -23.04
C PRO A 381 2.34 3.91 -24.35
N THR A 382 1.80 5.08 -24.68
CA THR A 382 1.15 5.36 -25.97
C THR A 382 1.89 6.42 -26.77
N ARG A 383 1.70 6.44 -28.09
CA ARG A 383 2.20 7.49 -28.98
C ARG A 383 1.30 7.60 -30.20
N ALA A 384 0.67 8.75 -30.38
CA ALA A 384 -0.31 8.98 -31.44
C ALA A 384 0.27 8.64 -32.83
N GLY A 385 -0.32 7.66 -33.51
CA GLY A 385 0.10 7.21 -34.84
C GLY A 385 1.30 6.27 -34.89
N TYR A 386 1.82 5.77 -33.76
CA TYR A 386 2.92 4.79 -33.70
C TYR A 386 2.50 3.53 -32.94
N LYS A 387 3.20 2.42 -33.20
CA LYS A 387 3.10 1.17 -32.45
C LYS A 387 4.23 1.09 -31.42
N PHE A 388 3.92 0.69 -30.19
CA PHE A 388 4.94 0.38 -29.18
C PHE A 388 5.59 -0.98 -29.47
N ASP A 389 6.91 -1.01 -29.63
CA ASP A 389 7.67 -2.24 -29.86
C ASP A 389 8.36 -2.77 -28.59
N GLY A 390 8.25 -2.07 -27.47
CA GLY A 390 8.75 -2.49 -26.15
C GLY A 390 9.76 -1.53 -25.51
N TRP A 391 10.12 -1.84 -24.26
CA TRP A 391 11.17 -1.17 -23.50
C TRP A 391 12.53 -1.81 -23.76
N TYR A 392 13.57 -0.97 -23.75
CA TYR A 392 14.97 -1.36 -23.95
C TYR A 392 15.85 -0.67 -22.91
N THR A 393 16.92 -1.33 -22.45
CA THR A 393 17.87 -0.71 -21.49
C THR A 393 18.93 0.16 -22.16
N ASP A 394 19.01 0.16 -23.50
CA ASP A 394 19.97 0.93 -24.28
C ASP A 394 19.30 1.82 -25.35
N LYS A 395 19.91 2.97 -25.64
CA LYS A 395 19.43 3.95 -26.63
C LYS A 395 19.43 3.45 -28.08
N ASN A 396 20.15 2.36 -28.37
CA ASN A 396 20.24 1.75 -29.71
C ASN A 396 19.21 0.62 -29.90
N PHE A 397 18.40 0.34 -28.87
CA PHE A 397 17.35 -0.67 -28.86
C PHE A 397 17.82 -2.11 -29.20
N LYS A 398 18.95 -2.52 -28.61
CA LYS A 398 19.48 -3.88 -28.66
C LYS A 398 18.86 -4.77 -27.57
N ASN A 399 18.85 -4.29 -26.33
CA ASN A 399 18.56 -5.05 -25.11
C ASN A 399 17.10 -4.87 -24.67
N LYS A 400 16.18 -5.67 -25.23
CA LYS A 400 14.74 -5.60 -24.92
C LYS A 400 14.43 -6.18 -23.53
N VAL A 401 13.58 -5.51 -22.76
CA VAL A 401 13.11 -5.95 -21.44
C VAL A 401 11.58 -5.94 -21.32
N LYS A 402 11.05 -6.82 -20.45
CA LYS A 402 9.63 -6.88 -20.04
C LYS A 402 9.42 -6.61 -18.54
N LYS A 403 10.43 -6.97 -17.73
CA LYS A 403 10.50 -6.74 -16.28
C LYS A 403 11.90 -6.22 -15.93
N LEU A 404 12.05 -5.60 -14.77
CA LEU A 404 13.33 -5.27 -14.15
C LEU A 404 13.51 -6.05 -12.83
N THR A 405 14.75 -6.31 -12.46
CA THR A 405 15.14 -7.02 -11.23
C THR A 405 16.31 -6.32 -10.55
N LYS A 406 16.14 -5.96 -9.27
CA LYS A 406 17.14 -5.48 -8.31
C LYS A 406 18.31 -4.64 -8.85
N LYS A 407 18.04 -3.62 -9.68
CA LYS A 407 19.05 -2.63 -10.15
C LYS A 407 18.45 -1.32 -10.68
N ASN A 408 19.19 -0.22 -10.51
CA ASN A 408 18.85 1.07 -11.14
C ASN A 408 18.84 0.94 -12.67
N ALA A 409 17.87 1.57 -13.34
CA ALA A 409 17.66 1.41 -14.78
C ALA A 409 17.26 2.72 -15.49
N THR A 410 17.69 2.87 -16.73
CA THR A 410 17.09 3.82 -17.69
C THR A 410 16.47 3.02 -18.82
N LEU A 411 15.21 3.31 -19.17
CA LEU A 411 14.42 2.58 -20.15
C LEU A 411 14.04 3.44 -21.34
N TYR A 412 14.32 2.96 -22.54
CA TYR A 412 14.05 3.64 -23.81
C TYR A 412 12.84 2.99 -24.49
N ALA A 413 11.81 3.79 -24.79
CA ALA A 413 10.63 3.31 -25.50
C ALA A 413 10.93 3.18 -27.00
N LYS A 414 10.74 1.98 -27.58
CA LYS A 414 10.87 1.78 -29.03
C LYS A 414 9.51 1.92 -29.72
N TRP A 415 9.53 2.63 -30.85
CA TRP A 415 8.34 2.94 -31.64
C TRP A 415 8.56 2.60 -33.11
N SER A 416 7.56 1.97 -33.75
CA SER A 416 7.50 1.86 -35.22
C SER A 416 6.32 2.66 -35.77
N GLN A 417 6.53 3.33 -36.90
CA GLN A 417 5.43 3.90 -37.68
C GLN A 417 4.71 2.77 -38.43
N PRO A 418 3.37 2.69 -38.38
CA PRO A 418 2.60 1.82 -39.25
C PRO A 418 2.56 2.42 -40.67
N TYR A 419 3.01 1.64 -41.65
CA TYR A 419 3.04 2.01 -43.06
C TYR A 419 1.62 2.22 -43.61
N THR A 420 1.43 3.19 -44.50
CA THR A 420 0.16 3.37 -45.23
C THR A 420 0.10 2.47 -46.46
N ILE A 421 -1.10 1.97 -46.78
CA ILE A 421 -1.34 1.13 -47.96
C ILE A 421 -2.11 1.94 -49.00
N LYS A 422 -1.55 2.08 -50.20
CA LYS A 422 -2.26 2.66 -51.34
C LYS A 422 -2.62 1.58 -52.35
N TYR A 423 -3.87 1.14 -52.28
CA TYR A 423 -4.49 0.25 -53.27
C TYR A 423 -4.67 1.00 -54.60
N VAL A 424 -4.15 0.43 -55.69
CA VAL A 424 -4.29 0.93 -57.06
C VAL A 424 -5.10 -0.09 -57.85
N THR A 425 -6.42 0.08 -57.79
CA THR A 425 -7.42 -0.91 -58.22
C THR A 425 -7.82 -0.82 -59.69
N ASN A 426 -7.12 -0.04 -60.53
CA ASN A 426 -7.33 0.04 -61.99
C ASN A 426 -8.82 0.07 -62.41
N LYS A 427 -9.54 1.10 -61.95
CA LYS A 427 -11.00 1.33 -62.10
C LYS A 427 -11.93 0.36 -61.34
N GLY A 428 -11.41 -0.60 -60.57
CA GLY A 428 -12.17 -1.44 -59.62
C GLY A 428 -12.34 -0.82 -58.23
N LYS A 429 -13.22 -1.41 -57.41
CA LYS A 429 -13.53 -1.03 -56.02
C LYS A 429 -12.74 -1.89 -55.04
N ASN A 430 -12.06 -1.26 -54.07
CA ASN A 430 -11.36 -2.00 -53.00
C ASN A 430 -12.37 -2.60 -52.00
N HIS A 431 -12.02 -3.72 -51.38
CA HIS A 431 -12.85 -4.32 -50.33
C HIS A 431 -12.96 -3.37 -49.12
N LYS A 432 -14.18 -3.10 -48.60
CA LYS A 432 -14.40 -2.16 -47.48
C LYS A 432 -13.47 -2.45 -46.27
N SER A 433 -13.31 -3.72 -45.91
CA SER A 433 -12.48 -4.16 -44.77
C SER A 433 -10.97 -4.34 -45.07
N ASN A 434 -10.43 -3.83 -46.18
CA ASN A 434 -8.98 -3.84 -46.41
C ASN A 434 -8.31 -2.69 -45.62
N PRO A 435 -7.26 -2.94 -44.81
CA PRO A 435 -6.75 -1.97 -43.85
C PRO A 435 -6.03 -0.79 -44.53
N LYS A 436 -6.22 0.43 -44.01
CA LYS A 436 -5.55 1.64 -44.53
C LYS A 436 -4.07 1.77 -44.10
N LYS A 437 -3.66 1.04 -43.05
CA LYS A 437 -2.30 1.04 -42.45
C LYS A 437 -1.90 -0.38 -41.99
N TYR A 438 -0.60 -0.68 -41.88
CA TYR A 438 -0.11 -1.94 -41.28
C TYR A 438 1.13 -1.77 -40.38
N GLY A 439 1.20 -2.61 -39.35
CA GLY A 439 2.31 -2.68 -38.37
C GLY A 439 2.69 -4.12 -38.00
N GLY A 440 2.45 -5.06 -38.91
CA GLY A 440 2.56 -6.51 -38.76
C GLY A 440 2.12 -7.23 -40.04
N THR A 441 1.95 -8.55 -39.97
CA THR A 441 1.42 -9.33 -41.09
C THR A 441 -0.06 -9.04 -41.32
N ILE A 442 -0.45 -8.83 -42.58
CA ILE A 442 -1.86 -8.71 -42.99
C ILE A 442 -2.16 -9.59 -44.21
N THR A 443 -3.41 -10.06 -44.29
CA THR A 443 -3.99 -10.73 -45.46
C THR A 443 -4.85 -9.72 -46.21
N LEU A 444 -4.68 -9.61 -47.53
CA LEU A 444 -5.46 -8.69 -48.37
C LEU A 444 -6.66 -9.40 -48.97
N LYS A 445 -7.87 -8.87 -48.77
CA LYS A 445 -9.09 -9.34 -49.45
C LYS A 445 -9.13 -8.85 -50.90
N ASN A 446 -9.87 -9.57 -51.74
CA ASN A 446 -9.98 -9.31 -53.17
C ASN A 446 -10.79 -8.01 -53.44
N PRO A 447 -10.37 -7.15 -54.39
CA PRO A 447 -11.18 -6.06 -54.91
C PRO A 447 -12.21 -6.59 -55.92
N THR A 448 -13.23 -5.78 -56.25
CA THR A 448 -14.23 -6.11 -57.28
C THR A 448 -14.15 -5.15 -58.46
N ARG A 449 -14.45 -5.64 -59.67
CA ARG A 449 -14.60 -4.83 -60.89
C ARG A 449 -15.56 -5.56 -61.82
N SER A 450 -16.67 -4.94 -62.19
CA SER A 450 -17.68 -5.56 -63.04
C SER A 450 -17.08 -5.96 -64.40
N GLY A 451 -17.33 -7.20 -64.84
CA GLY A 451 -16.77 -7.76 -66.07
C GLY A 451 -15.31 -8.22 -66.02
N TYR A 452 -14.68 -8.34 -64.84
CA TYR A 452 -13.26 -8.76 -64.74
C TYR A 452 -13.00 -9.75 -63.59
N THR A 453 -12.28 -10.83 -63.86
CA THR A 453 -11.80 -11.76 -62.80
C THR A 453 -10.56 -11.20 -62.08
N PHE A 454 -10.54 -11.25 -60.75
CA PHE A 454 -9.35 -10.91 -59.96
C PHE A 454 -8.29 -12.02 -60.03
N LYS A 455 -7.10 -11.73 -60.58
CA LYS A 455 -5.98 -12.69 -60.66
C LYS A 455 -4.94 -12.54 -59.55
N GLY A 456 -4.88 -11.38 -58.88
CA GLY A 456 -4.00 -11.13 -57.73
C GLY A 456 -3.69 -9.67 -57.45
N TRP A 457 -3.15 -9.42 -56.26
CA TRP A 457 -2.48 -8.18 -55.89
C TRP A 457 -1.00 -8.25 -56.27
N TYR A 458 -0.40 -7.13 -56.70
CA TYR A 458 1.00 -7.08 -57.13
C TYR A 458 1.73 -5.84 -56.56
N ALA A 459 3.02 -5.97 -56.27
CA ALA A 459 3.86 -4.87 -55.77
C ALA A 459 4.35 -3.91 -56.86
N ASP A 460 4.14 -4.24 -58.14
CA ASP A 460 4.66 -3.49 -59.29
C ASP A 460 3.64 -3.36 -60.43
N ARG A 461 3.82 -2.34 -61.27
CA ARG A 461 2.96 -2.03 -62.44
C ARG A 461 3.09 -3.01 -63.61
N LYS A 462 4.15 -3.84 -63.66
CA LYS A 462 4.36 -4.87 -64.68
C LYS A 462 3.80 -6.24 -64.24
N PHE A 463 3.14 -6.29 -63.07
CA PHE A 463 2.48 -7.46 -62.48
C PHE A 463 3.40 -8.69 -62.31
N LYS A 464 4.70 -8.47 -62.06
CA LYS A 464 5.68 -9.57 -61.92
C LYS A 464 5.84 -10.05 -60.46
N LYS A 465 5.57 -9.19 -59.47
CA LYS A 465 5.74 -9.48 -58.03
C LYS A 465 4.37 -9.65 -57.35
N LYS A 466 3.79 -10.85 -57.40
CA LYS A 466 2.50 -11.17 -56.77
C LYS A 466 2.61 -11.07 -55.23
N VAL A 467 1.61 -10.50 -54.59
CA VAL A 467 1.53 -10.28 -53.13
C VAL A 467 0.30 -10.96 -52.57
N THR A 468 0.48 -11.86 -51.60
CA THR A 468 -0.61 -12.50 -50.84
C THR A 468 -0.64 -12.09 -49.38
N LYS A 469 0.52 -11.71 -48.81
CA LYS A 469 0.71 -11.19 -47.45
C LYS A 469 1.76 -10.09 -47.47
N VAL A 470 1.58 -9.04 -46.65
CA VAL A 470 2.58 -7.97 -46.46
C VAL A 470 3.34 -8.21 -45.15
N LYS A 471 4.65 -7.92 -45.10
CA LYS A 471 5.52 -8.08 -43.93
C LYS A 471 6.44 -6.86 -43.72
N ASN A 472 6.88 -6.62 -42.48
CA ASN A 472 7.77 -5.50 -42.12
C ASN A 472 9.26 -5.74 -42.50
N LYS A 473 9.57 -5.95 -43.79
CA LYS A 473 10.92 -5.75 -44.34
C LYS A 473 10.82 -5.22 -45.78
N ASN A 474 11.49 -4.08 -46.02
CA ASN A 474 11.84 -3.49 -47.31
C ASN A 474 10.78 -3.57 -48.43
N VAL A 475 9.78 -2.68 -48.31
CA VAL A 475 9.11 -2.03 -49.44
C VAL A 475 9.77 -0.67 -49.65
#